data_AF-A0A090LC87-F1
#
_entry.id   AF-A0A090LC87-F1
#
_cell.length_a   1.000
_cell.length_b   1.000
_cell.length_c   1.000
_cell.angle_alpha   90.00
_cell.angle_beta   90.00
_cell.angle_gamma   90.00
#
_symmetry.space_group_name_H-M   'P 1'
#
loop_
_entity.id
_entity.type
_entity.pdbx_description
1 polymer ?
#
loop_
_entity_poly.entity_id
_entity_poly.type
_entity_poly.pdbx_seq_one_letter_code
_entity_poly.pdbx_strand_id
1 'polypeptide(L)'
;MKFTNTLFGNLNKIHWNRRVWEIGYRGPNLSQRKATGRPNYPVTPYRVALLRERFEREYSVMRYLSTPYLTNDKEQPYWDKYGSPEELRLAKQKEIEQATMPGKPKRISEFKKADKKVANLGNMLHYNRTVEDSLKDLIRRNRWD
;
A
#
# COMPACT_ATOMS: atom_id res chain seq x y z
N MET A 1 -9.37 -61.23 -15.38
CA MET A 1 -9.06 -59.81 -15.12
C MET A 1 -9.82 -59.35 -13.88
N LYS A 2 -9.17 -59.20 -12.72
CA LYS A 2 -9.80 -58.71 -11.47
C LYS A 2 -9.61 -57.20 -11.39
N PHE A 3 -10.63 -56.44 -11.82
CA PHE A 3 -10.58 -54.97 -11.88
C PHE A 3 -11.11 -54.23 -10.63
N THR A 4 -11.44 -54.92 -9.53
CA THR A 4 -12.45 -54.35 -8.61
C THR A 4 -11.97 -53.90 -7.24
N ASN A 5 -10.73 -54.13 -6.81
CA ASN A 5 -10.28 -53.70 -5.47
C ASN A 5 -9.31 -52.52 -5.44
N THR A 6 -8.61 -52.21 -6.54
CA THR A 6 -7.66 -51.08 -6.59
C THR A 6 -8.32 -49.75 -6.97
N LEU A 7 -9.41 -49.77 -7.75
CA LEU A 7 -10.15 -48.57 -8.18
C LEU A 7 -11.09 -48.00 -7.10
N PHE A 8 -11.57 -48.84 -6.18
CA PHE A 8 -12.49 -48.44 -5.10
C PHE A 8 -11.90 -48.61 -3.69
N GLY A 9 -10.64 -49.03 -3.60
CA GLY A 9 -9.93 -49.07 -2.33
C GLY A 9 -9.84 -47.66 -1.77
N ASN A 10 -10.39 -47.46 -0.57
CA ASN A 10 -10.23 -46.21 0.15
C ASN A 10 -8.72 -46.00 0.38
N LEU A 11 -8.10 -45.16 -0.45
CA LEU A 11 -6.68 -44.79 -0.40
C LEU A 11 -6.39 -43.89 0.82
N ASN A 12 -7.00 -44.19 1.97
CA ASN A 12 -6.59 -43.77 3.30
C ASN A 12 -5.27 -44.46 3.68
N LYS A 13 -4.27 -44.40 2.78
CA LYS A 13 -2.90 -44.47 3.26
C LYS A 13 -2.72 -43.25 4.16
N ILE A 14 -2.04 -43.45 5.28
CA ILE A 14 -1.69 -42.44 6.27
C ILE A 14 -0.76 -41.42 5.59
N HIS A 15 -1.32 -40.57 4.74
CA HIS A 15 -0.69 -39.47 4.06
C HIS A 15 -1.53 -38.28 4.48
N TRP A 16 -1.23 -37.79 5.68
CA TRP A 16 -2.00 -36.82 6.46
C TRP A 16 -2.02 -35.39 5.87
N ASN A 17 -2.10 -35.23 4.55
CA ASN A 17 -2.12 -33.92 3.89
C ASN A 17 -3.05 -33.90 2.67
N ARG A 18 -4.27 -34.45 2.80
CA ARG A 18 -5.38 -34.03 1.93
C ARG A 18 -5.85 -32.67 2.42
N ARG A 19 -6.00 -31.69 1.52
CA ARG A 19 -6.66 -30.41 1.87
C ARG A 19 -8.11 -30.72 2.27
N VAL A 20 -8.73 -29.89 3.10
CA VAL A 20 -10.07 -30.18 3.68
C VAL A 20 -11.12 -30.50 2.61
N TRP A 21 -11.03 -29.92 1.41
CA TRP A 21 -11.92 -30.18 0.27
C TRP A 21 -11.56 -31.42 -0.58
N GLU A 22 -10.51 -32.15 -0.24
CA GLU A 22 -10.07 -33.39 -0.91
C GLU A 22 -10.53 -34.66 -0.16
N ILE A 23 -11.19 -34.49 0.99
CA ILE A 23 -11.84 -35.57 1.74
C ILE A 23 -13.00 -36.09 0.88
N GLY A 24 -12.88 -37.33 0.39
CA GLY A 24 -13.89 -37.96 -0.48
C GLY A 24 -13.57 -37.94 -1.98
N TYR A 25 -12.41 -37.43 -2.40
CA TYR A 25 -11.99 -37.45 -3.80
C TYR A 25 -11.86 -38.89 -4.35
N ARG A 26 -12.59 -39.18 -5.44
CA ARG A 26 -12.59 -40.46 -6.17
C ARG A 26 -12.05 -40.29 -7.60
N GLY A 27 -10.78 -39.93 -7.72
CA GLY A 27 -10.10 -39.78 -9.01
C GLY A 27 -8.65 -40.31 -8.98
N PRO A 28 -7.86 -40.05 -10.04
CA PRO A 28 -6.46 -40.47 -10.13
C PRO A 28 -5.62 -40.02 -8.93
N ASN A 29 -4.53 -40.72 -8.63
CA ASN A 29 -3.67 -40.37 -7.48
C ASN A 29 -3.24 -38.90 -7.53
N LEU A 30 -3.54 -38.15 -6.47
CA LEU A 30 -3.09 -36.77 -6.32
C LEU A 30 -1.56 -36.72 -6.27
N SER A 31 -0.99 -35.62 -6.79
CA SER A 31 0.46 -35.40 -6.77
C SER A 31 0.99 -35.48 -5.34
N GLN A 32 2.02 -36.30 -5.13
CA GLN A 32 2.70 -36.35 -3.83
C GLN A 32 3.27 -34.98 -3.49
N ARG A 33 3.22 -34.60 -2.21
CA ARG A 33 3.89 -33.39 -1.73
C ARG A 33 5.37 -33.50 -2.07
N LYS A 34 5.91 -32.50 -2.79
CA LYS A 34 7.34 -32.43 -3.09
C LYS A 34 8.12 -32.55 -1.77
N ALA A 35 9.00 -33.55 -1.69
CA ALA A 35 9.86 -33.76 -0.53
C ALA A 35 10.93 -32.65 -0.51
N THR A 36 10.60 -31.49 0.04
CA THR A 36 11.48 -30.30 0.07
C THR A 36 12.61 -30.40 1.11
N GLY A 37 12.88 -31.57 1.69
CA GLY A 37 13.87 -31.77 2.76
C GLY A 37 13.57 -31.05 4.09
N ARG A 38 12.50 -30.25 4.16
CA ARG A 38 12.09 -29.53 5.35
C ARG A 38 11.36 -30.46 6.32
N PRO A 39 11.71 -30.48 7.61
CA PRO A 39 10.99 -31.25 8.62
C PRO A 39 9.49 -30.92 8.62
N ASN A 40 8.66 -31.93 8.83
CA ASN A 40 7.22 -31.73 8.96
C ASN A 40 6.90 -31.17 10.35
N TYR A 41 6.91 -29.85 10.51
CA TYR A 41 6.50 -29.23 11.77
C TYR A 41 5.00 -29.41 11.99
N PRO A 42 4.57 -29.89 13.16
CA PRO A 42 3.15 -29.97 13.49
C PRO A 42 2.56 -28.56 13.52
N VAL A 43 1.33 -28.42 13.02
CA VAL A 43 0.58 -27.17 13.15
C VAL A 43 0.17 -27.03 14.61
N THR A 44 0.65 -25.99 15.28
CA THR A 44 0.31 -25.75 16.69
C THR A 44 -1.12 -25.18 16.80
N PRO A 45 -1.85 -25.48 17.89
CA PRO A 45 -3.18 -24.91 18.14
C PRO A 45 -3.19 -23.38 18.09
N TYR A 46 -2.11 -22.74 18.56
CA TYR A 46 -1.92 -21.29 18.49
C TYR A 46 -1.95 -20.76 17.04
N ARG A 47 -1.27 -21.44 16.11
CA ARG A 47 -1.28 -21.05 14.69
C ARG A 47 -2.68 -21.16 14.07
N VAL A 48 -3.47 -22.15 14.50
CA VAL A 48 -4.87 -22.31 14.06
C VAL A 48 -5.74 -21.18 14.62
N ALA A 49 -5.59 -20.84 15.91
CA ALA A 49 -6.31 -19.74 16.54
C ALA A 49 -6.01 -18.39 15.85
N LEU A 50 -4.72 -18.10 15.61
CA LEU A 50 -4.29 -16.90 14.88
C LEU A 50 -4.86 -16.84 13.46
N LEU A 51 -4.92 -17.98 12.76
CA LEU A 51 -5.49 -18.03 11.42
C LEU A 51 -7.00 -17.74 11.43
N ARG A 52 -7.74 -18.28 12.41
CA ARG A 52 -9.17 -18.00 12.58
C ARG A 52 -9.45 -16.52 12.83
N GLU A 53 -8.68 -15.91 13.73
CA GLU A 53 -8.77 -14.48 14.03
C GLU A 53 -8.52 -13.61 12.78
N ARG A 54 -7.54 -13.99 11.95
CA ARG A 54 -7.27 -13.31 10.67
C ARG A 54 -8.43 -13.45 9.69
N PHE A 55 -8.99 -14.65 9.55
CA PHE A 55 -10.14 -14.85 8.68
C PHE A 55 -11.38 -14.10 9.14
N GLU A 56 -11.60 -13.99 10.45
CA GLU A 56 -12.72 -13.22 10.99
C GLU A 56 -12.56 -11.71 10.70
N ARG A 57 -11.34 -11.18 10.82
CA ARG A 57 -11.03 -9.80 10.41
C ARG A 57 -11.23 -9.59 8.92
N GLU A 58 -10.69 -10.47 8.08
CA GLU A 58 -10.84 -10.39 6.63
C GLU A 58 -12.30 -10.46 6.21
N TYR A 59 -13.08 -11.39 6.77
CA TYR A 59 -14.51 -11.50 6.54
C TYR A 59 -15.25 -10.21 6.92
N SER A 60 -14.92 -9.63 8.07
CA SER A 60 -15.54 -8.38 8.53
C SER A 60 -15.26 -7.23 7.57
N VAL A 61 -14.01 -7.10 7.10
CA VAL A 61 -13.64 -6.09 6.09
C VAL A 61 -14.39 -6.32 4.78
N MET A 62 -14.42 -7.55 4.28
CA MET A 62 -15.11 -7.89 3.04
C MET A 62 -16.61 -7.63 3.13
N ARG A 63 -17.23 -7.91 4.27
CA ARG A 63 -18.65 -7.62 4.52
C ARG A 63 -18.97 -6.13 4.39
N TYR A 64 -18.10 -5.25 4.91
CA TYR A 64 -18.31 -3.81 4.77
C TYR A 64 -18.06 -3.32 3.34
N LEU A 65 -17.05 -3.88 2.66
CA LEU A 65 -16.75 -3.52 1.27
C LEU A 65 -17.83 -4.00 0.28
N SER A 66 -18.53 -5.10 0.58
CA SER A 66 -19.59 -5.62 -0.29
C SER A 66 -20.91 -4.86 -0.20
N THR A 67 -21.09 -4.04 0.85
CA THR A 67 -22.27 -3.18 1.02
C THR A 67 -21.87 -1.70 0.97
N PRO A 68 -21.52 -1.17 -0.22
CA PRO A 68 -21.17 0.23 -0.34
C PRO A 68 -22.39 1.12 -0.05
N TYR A 69 -22.15 2.28 0.59
CA TYR A 69 -23.19 3.26 0.90
C TYR A 69 -23.73 3.95 -0.36
N LEU A 70 -22.86 4.18 -1.34
CA LEU A 70 -23.19 4.79 -2.63
C LEU A 70 -23.07 3.76 -3.75
N THR A 71 -23.98 3.85 -4.70
CA THR A 71 -23.90 3.14 -5.98
C THR A 71 -23.14 4.00 -6.98
N ASN A 72 -22.50 3.38 -7.97
CA ASN A 72 -21.74 4.09 -9.00
C ASN A 72 -22.54 5.24 -9.63
N ASP A 73 -23.82 5.02 -9.94
CA ASP A 73 -24.70 6.05 -10.54
C ASP A 73 -24.85 7.30 -9.66
N LYS A 74 -24.84 7.13 -8.33
CA LYS A 74 -24.93 8.24 -7.38
C LYS A 74 -23.60 8.98 -7.21
N GLU A 75 -22.48 8.31 -7.50
CA GLU A 75 -21.15 8.90 -7.41
C GLU A 75 -20.76 9.66 -8.69
N GLN A 76 -21.28 9.29 -9.86
CA GLN A 76 -20.94 9.93 -11.15
C GLN A 76 -21.05 11.47 -11.12
N PRO A 77 -22.14 12.09 -10.60
CA PRO A 77 -22.25 13.55 -10.58
C PRO A 77 -21.17 14.24 -9.73
N TYR A 78 -20.65 13.55 -8.71
CA TYR A 78 -19.54 14.05 -7.91
C TYR A 78 -18.24 14.01 -8.72
N TRP A 79 -17.98 12.90 -9.41
CA TRP A 79 -16.80 12.75 -10.25
C TRP A 79 -16.79 13.71 -11.44
N ASP A 80 -17.94 13.95 -12.07
CA ASP A 80 -18.07 14.92 -13.16
C ASP A 80 -17.77 16.36 -12.69
N LYS A 81 -18.12 16.69 -11.44
CA LYS A 81 -17.90 18.03 -10.88
C LYS A 81 -16.48 18.26 -10.38
N TYR A 82 -15.88 17.27 -9.74
CA TYR A 82 -14.59 17.42 -9.04
C TYR A 82 -13.41 16.73 -9.76
N GLY A 83 -13.66 15.99 -10.83
CA GLY A 83 -12.67 15.20 -11.54
C GLY A 83 -12.43 13.84 -10.89
N SER A 84 -11.80 12.93 -11.64
CA SER A 84 -11.52 11.58 -11.13
C SER A 84 -10.40 11.61 -10.07
N PRO A 85 -10.35 10.63 -9.15
CA PRO A 85 -9.25 10.53 -8.19
C PRO A 85 -7.87 10.44 -8.85
N GLU A 86 -7.78 9.87 -10.05
CA GLU A 86 -6.53 9.77 -10.80
C GLU A 86 -6.09 11.13 -11.32
N GLU A 87 -7.03 11.91 -11.86
CA GLU A 87 -6.78 13.28 -12.31
C GLU A 87 -6.30 14.17 -11.17
N LEU A 88 -6.93 14.07 -10.00
CA LEU A 88 -6.55 14.80 -8.80
C LEU A 88 -5.14 14.42 -8.32
N ARG A 89 -4.77 13.13 -8.38
CA ARG A 89 -3.41 12.66 -8.06
C ARG A 89 -2.39 13.23 -9.03
N LEU A 90 -2.67 13.21 -10.32
CA LEU A 90 -1.78 13.74 -11.35
C LEU A 90 -1.63 15.26 -11.25
N ALA A 91 -2.71 15.99 -10.98
CA ALA A 91 -2.66 17.43 -10.76
C ALA A 91 -1.81 17.79 -9.54
N LYS A 92 -1.99 17.05 -8.43
CA LYS A 92 -1.18 17.22 -7.23
C LYS A 92 0.28 16.88 -7.46
N GLN A 93 0.56 15.84 -8.26
CA GLN A 93 1.92 15.49 -8.63
C GLN A 93 2.57 16.61 -9.46
N LYS A 94 1.85 17.18 -10.43
CA LYS A 94 2.33 18.33 -11.20
C LYS A 94 2.57 19.55 -10.32
N GLU A 95 1.69 19.83 -9.37
CA GLU A 95 1.87 20.92 -8.40
C GLU A 95 3.13 20.70 -7.56
N ILE A 96 3.38 19.48 -7.08
CA ILE A 96 4.60 19.13 -6.36
C ILE A 96 5.84 19.29 -7.26
N GLU A 97 5.77 18.84 -8.50
CA GLU A 97 6.86 18.97 -9.47
C GLU A 97 7.15 20.44 -9.80
N GLN A 98 6.13 21.28 -9.95
CA GLN A 98 6.25 22.73 -10.16
C GLN A 98 6.77 23.46 -8.92
N ALA A 99 6.38 23.01 -7.72
CA ALA A 99 6.86 23.57 -6.45
C ALA A 99 8.31 23.14 -6.15
N THR A 100 8.75 22.01 -6.69
CA THR A 100 10.15 21.58 -6.58
C THR A 100 11.03 22.36 -7.56
N MET A 101 12.27 22.65 -7.14
CA MET A 101 13.26 23.32 -8.00
C MET A 101 13.35 22.61 -9.37
N PRO A 102 13.37 23.35 -10.50
CA PRO A 102 13.65 22.75 -11.80
C PRO A 102 15.07 22.16 -11.80
N GLY A 103 15.17 20.83 -11.72
CA GLY A 103 16.42 20.08 -11.75
C GLY A 103 16.55 19.02 -10.65
N LYS A 104 17.39 17.99 -10.87
CA LYS A 104 17.69 17.00 -9.83
C LYS A 104 18.42 17.71 -8.68
N PRO A 105 18.03 17.49 -7.40
CA PRO A 105 18.79 18.01 -6.28
C PRO A 105 20.23 17.50 -6.39
N LYS A 106 21.20 18.41 -6.44
CA LYS A 106 22.61 18.03 -6.43
C LYS A 106 22.85 17.23 -5.16
N ARG A 107 23.29 15.96 -5.28
CA ARG A 107 23.68 15.16 -4.11
C ARG A 107 24.94 15.78 -3.53
N ILE A 108 24.78 16.59 -2.49
CA ILE A 108 25.90 17.14 -1.71
C ILE A 108 26.31 16.05 -0.70
N SER A 109 26.92 14.96 -1.17
CA SER A 109 27.41 13.88 -0.29
C SER A 109 28.66 14.27 0.50
N GLU A 110 29.35 15.34 0.11
CA GLU A 110 30.70 15.66 0.62
C GLU A 110 30.73 16.81 1.65
N PHE A 111 29.70 17.66 1.74
CA PHE A 111 29.67 18.80 2.67
C PHE A 111 28.71 18.56 3.85
N LYS A 112 29.12 17.71 4.81
CA LYS A 112 28.28 17.37 5.97
C LYS A 112 28.07 18.51 6.99
N LYS A 113 28.83 19.62 6.95
CA LYS A 113 28.77 20.67 8.00
C LYS A 113 28.79 22.15 7.56
N ALA A 114 29.05 22.49 6.29
CA ALA A 114 29.33 23.90 5.94
C ALA A 114 28.15 24.73 5.41
N ASP A 115 27.21 24.19 4.61
CA ASP A 115 26.31 25.08 3.83
C ASP A 115 24.80 24.96 4.12
N LYS A 116 24.40 24.28 5.20
CA LYS A 116 22.96 24.11 5.51
C LYS A 116 22.22 25.42 5.82
N LYS A 117 22.93 26.50 6.19
CA LYS A 117 22.29 27.81 6.46
C LYS A 117 21.95 28.59 5.18
N VAL A 118 22.58 28.29 4.04
CA VAL A 118 22.45 29.06 2.79
C VAL A 118 21.78 28.24 1.67
N ALA A 119 21.79 26.91 1.77
CA ALA A 119 21.20 26.04 0.74
C ALA A 119 19.66 26.01 0.69
N ASN A 120 18.96 26.61 1.67
CA ASN A 120 17.50 26.77 1.64
C ASN A 120 17.05 28.13 1.08
N LEU A 121 17.90 28.82 0.30
CA LEU A 121 17.52 30.04 -0.44
C LEU A 121 16.91 29.75 -1.82
N GLY A 122 16.73 28.47 -2.19
CA GLY A 122 16.20 28.08 -3.51
C GLY A 122 14.69 28.21 -3.71
N ASN A 123 13.91 28.45 -2.64
CA ASN A 123 12.47 28.74 -2.74
C ASN A 123 12.10 30.19 -2.37
N MET A 124 13.10 31.03 -2.08
CA MET A 124 12.96 32.46 -2.33
C MET A 124 13.45 32.71 -3.76
N LEU A 125 12.69 32.21 -4.74
CA LEU A 125 12.57 32.94 -6.01
C LEU A 125 12.40 34.39 -5.60
N HIS A 126 13.35 35.24 -6.00
CA HIS A 126 13.42 36.66 -5.67
C HIS A 126 12.05 37.20 -5.26
N TYR A 127 11.79 37.37 -3.96
CA TYR A 127 10.66 38.21 -3.61
C TYR A 127 11.01 39.56 -4.23
N ASN A 128 10.09 40.11 -5.02
CA ASN A 128 10.31 41.43 -5.59
C ASN A 128 10.49 42.38 -4.42
N ARG A 129 11.72 42.87 -4.22
CA ARG A 129 11.99 43.87 -3.20
C ARG A 129 11.38 45.16 -3.70
N THR A 130 10.28 45.55 -3.10
CA THR A 130 9.60 46.80 -3.44
C THR A 130 10.30 47.97 -2.74
N VAL A 131 10.05 49.21 -3.20
CA VAL A 131 10.63 50.40 -2.57
C VAL A 131 10.13 50.54 -1.12
N GLU A 132 8.90 50.11 -0.88
CA GLU A 132 8.23 50.01 0.40
C GLU A 132 8.97 49.08 1.36
N ASP A 133 9.48 47.93 0.89
CA ASP A 133 10.29 47.03 1.72
C ASP A 133 11.61 47.66 2.17
N SER A 134 12.22 48.52 1.33
CA SER A 134 13.40 49.30 1.73
C SER A 134 13.08 50.45 2.70
N LEU A 135 11.88 51.03 2.63
CA LEU A 135 11.48 52.17 3.48
C LEU A 135 10.79 51.74 4.79
N LYS A 136 10.34 50.49 4.91
CA LYS A 136 9.67 49.95 6.09
C LYS A 136 10.48 50.10 7.38
N ASP A 137 11.80 50.01 7.31
CA ASP A 137 12.68 50.16 8.47
C ASP A 137 12.85 51.63 8.90
N LEU A 138 12.60 52.61 8.03
CA LEU A 138 12.50 54.02 8.42
C LEU A 138 11.21 54.30 9.21
N ILE A 139 10.10 53.68 8.81
CA ILE A 139 8.81 53.82 9.54
C ILE A 139 8.93 53.26 10.96
N ARG A 140 9.63 52.13 11.15
CA ARG A 140 9.89 51.55 12.47
C ARG A 140 10.75 52.42 13.39
N ARG A 141 11.53 53.35 12.84
CA ARG A 141 12.37 54.28 13.62
C ARG A 141 11.63 55.53 14.08
N ASN A 142 10.47 55.83 13.48
CA ASN A 142 9.56 56.85 14.02
C ASN A 142 8.81 56.29 15.23
N ARG A 143 9.53 56.16 16.36
CA ARG A 143 8.89 56.35 17.67
C ARG A 143 8.53 57.83 17.76
N TRP A 144 7.23 58.10 17.80
CA TRP A 144 6.77 59.36 18.37
C TRP A 144 6.83 59.16 19.89
N ASP A 145 7.54 60.09 20.54
CA ASP A 145 7.99 60.16 21.94
C ASP A 145 9.22 59.31 22.34
#